data_AF-A0A316JIJ5-F1
#
_entry.id   AF-A0A316JIJ5-F1
#
_cell.length_a   1.000
_cell.length_b   1.000
_cell.length_c   1.000
_cell.angle_alpha   90.00
_cell.angle_beta   90.00
_cell.angle_gamma   90.00
#
_symmetry.space_group_name_H-M   'P 1'
#
loop_
_entity.id
_entity.type
_entity.pdbx_description
1 polymer ?
#
loop_
_entity_poly.entity_id
_entity_poly.type
_entity_poly.pdbx_seq_one_letter_code
_entity_poly.pdbx_strand_id
1 'polypeptide(L)' 'MPIHIPEKPGELFDNADSFGMVFDAAWKRHQSTGRHEGLSTDEKKQQAIAECSEHPFMLSNPDRASQVADFRIRLLGL' A
#
# COMPACT_ATOMS: atom_id res chain seq x y z
N MET A 1 32.14 9.92 -11.61
CA MET A 1 31.51 9.00 -10.62
C MET A 1 30.32 8.37 -11.32
N PRO A 2 30.28 7.05 -11.55
CA PRO A 2 29.08 6.43 -12.10
C PRO A 2 27.99 6.45 -11.03
N ILE A 3 26.80 6.94 -11.40
CA ILE A 3 25.59 6.87 -10.58
C ILE A 3 25.20 5.38 -10.53
N HIS A 4 25.35 4.75 -9.37
CA HIS A 4 24.81 3.42 -9.13
C HIS A 4 23.31 3.58 -8.88
N ILE A 5 22.50 3.25 -9.88
CA ILE A 5 21.06 3.06 -9.71
C ILE A 5 20.90 1.58 -9.37
N PRO A 6 20.63 1.20 -8.11
CA PRO A 6 20.29 -0.18 -7.81
C PRO A 6 18.89 -0.47 -8.38
N GLU A 7 18.84 -1.06 -9.57
CA GLU A 7 17.66 -1.73 -10.10
C GLU A 7 17.46 -3.07 -9.37
N LYS A 8 17.13 -3.04 -8.08
CA LYS A 8 16.67 -4.25 -7.37
C LYS A 8 15.14 -4.35 -7.47
N PRO A 9 14.58 -5.37 -8.15
CA PRO A 9 13.13 -5.57 -8.29
C PRO A 9 12.46 -6.09 -7.00
N GLY A 10 12.88 -5.61 -5.83
CA GLY A 10 12.37 -6.03 -4.53
C GLY A 10 12.79 -5.14 -3.35
N GLU A 11 13.42 -3.98 -3.59
CA GLU A 11 13.63 -3.02 -2.51
C GLU A 11 12.32 -2.29 -2.23
N LEU A 12 11.77 -2.51 -1.03
CA LEU A 12 10.71 -1.66 -0.49
C LEU A 12 11.34 -0.33 -0.12
N PHE A 13 10.99 0.73 -0.85
CA PHE A 13 11.51 2.05 -0.57
C PHE A 13 10.67 2.73 0.52
N ASP A 14 11.31 3.58 1.32
CA ASP A 14 10.64 4.45 2.28
C ASP A 14 9.93 5.63 1.56
N ASN A 15 9.07 5.34 0.59
CA ASN A 15 8.34 6.36 -0.16
C ASN A 15 6.89 5.94 -0.44
N ALA A 16 6.08 6.95 -0.75
CA ALA A 16 4.65 6.80 -0.99
C ALA A 16 4.35 5.94 -2.23
N ASP A 17 5.16 6.02 -3.28
CA ASP A 17 5.00 5.21 -4.49
C ASP A 17 5.19 3.72 -4.22
N SER A 18 6.27 3.35 -3.53
CA SER A 18 6.56 1.96 -3.14
C SER A 18 5.46 1.42 -2.23
N PHE A 19 5.06 2.20 -1.21
CA PHE A 19 3.94 1.83 -0.36
C PHE A 19 2.65 1.66 -1.16
N GLY A 20 2.37 2.59 -2.08
CA GLY A 20 1.19 2.56 -2.93
C GLY A 20 1.16 1.35 -3.87
N MET A 21 2.31 0.81 -4.29
CA MET A 21 2.38 -0.42 -5.09
C MET A 21 2.04 -1.65 -4.24
N VAL A 22 2.58 -1.74 -3.02
CA VAL A 22 2.29 -2.85 -2.09
C VAL A 22 0.83 -2.80 -1.64
N PHE A 23 0.31 -1.61 -1.32
CA PHE A 23 -1.09 -1.40 -0.96
C PHE A 23 -2.04 -1.84 -2.08
N ASP A 24 -1.78 -1.45 -3.33
CA ASP A 24 -2.62 -1.84 -4.48
C ASP A 24 -2.60 -3.36 -4.71
N ALA A 25 -1.43 -3.99 -4.54
CA ALA A 25 -1.29 -5.44 -4.62
C ALA A 25 -2.07 -6.16 -3.51
N ALA A 26 -1.96 -5.70 -2.26
CA ALA A 26 -2.73 -6.21 -1.12
C ALA A 26 -4.24 -6.04 -1.37
N TRP A 27 -4.66 -4.84 -1.80
CA TRP A 27 -6.05 -4.52 -2.09
C TRP A 27 -6.64 -5.43 -3.18
N LYS A 28 -5.93 -5.62 -4.31
CA LYS A 28 -6.34 -6.55 -5.37
C LYS A 28 -6.40 -8.00 -4.91
N ARG A 29 -5.46 -8.43 -4.07
CA ARG A 29 -5.47 -9.77 -3.47
C ARG A 29 -6.72 -9.96 -2.62
N HIS A 30 -7.01 -9.03 -1.71
CA HIS A 30 -8.20 -9.09 -0.85
C HIS A 30 -9.52 -9.03 -1.64
N GLN A 31 -9.58 -8.25 -2.72
CA GLN A 31 -10.72 -8.28 -3.64
C GLN A 31 -10.87 -9.65 -4.32
N SER A 32 -9.76 -10.23 -4.81
CA SER A 32 -9.77 -11.51 -5.51
C SER A 32 -10.09 -12.69 -4.60
N THR A 33 -9.71 -12.63 -3.32
CA THR A 33 -10.01 -13.67 -2.32
C THR A 33 -11.38 -13.50 -1.66
N GLY A 34 -12.18 -12.49 -2.06
CA GLY A 34 -13.46 -12.18 -1.42
C GLY A 34 -13.33 -11.63 0.01
N ARG A 35 -12.13 -11.28 0.48
CA ARG A 35 -11.92 -10.70 1.82
C ARG A 35 -12.55 -9.31 1.95
N HIS A 36 -12.71 -8.62 0.83
CA HIS A 36 -13.39 -7.33 0.75
C HIS A 36 -14.91 -7.45 0.52
N GLU A 37 -15.46 -8.66 0.42
CA GLU A 37 -16.89 -8.87 0.22
C GLU A 37 -17.64 -8.57 1.52
N GLY A 38 -18.67 -7.72 1.46
CA GLY A 38 -19.46 -7.32 2.63
C GLY A 38 -18.80 -6.30 3.59
N LEU A 39 -17.52 -5.95 3.38
CA LEU A 39 -16.83 -4.93 4.18
C LEU A 39 -17.10 -3.51 3.65
N SER A 40 -17.15 -2.53 4.55
CA SER A 40 -17.12 -1.12 4.19
C SER A 40 -15.74 -0.70 3.68
N THR A 41 -15.66 0.38 2.91
CA THR A 41 -14.40 0.91 2.38
C THR A 41 -13.34 1.15 3.46
N ASP A 42 -13.75 1.59 4.65
CA ASP A 42 -12.83 1.77 5.79
C ASP A 42 -12.26 0.45 6.33
N GLU A 43 -13.09 -0.59 6.46
CA GLU A 43 -12.64 -1.93 6.89
C GLU A 43 -11.67 -2.55 5.87
N LYS A 44 -11.95 -2.41 4.57
CA LYS A 44 -11.04 -2.84 3.49
C LYS A 44 -9.71 -2.09 3.57
N LYS A 45 -9.76 -0.78 3.85
CA LYS A 45 -8.56 0.06 4.05
C LYS A 45 -7.73 -0.48 5.20
N GLN A 46 -8.35 -0.70 6.36
CA GLN A 46 -7.65 -1.21 7.54
C GLN A 46 -7.04 -2.59 7.26
N GLN A 47 -7.71 -3.46 6.52
CA GLN A 47 -7.18 -4.77 6.15
C GLN A 47 -5.94 -4.67 5.25
N ALA A 48 -6.00 -3.83 4.21
CA ALA A 48 -4.87 -3.62 3.30
C ALA A 48 -3.71 -2.88 3.97
N ILE A 49 -3.98 -1.89 4.83
CA ILE A 49 -2.96 -1.22 5.65
C ILE A 49 -2.32 -2.22 6.62
N ALA A 50 -3.10 -3.11 7.23
CA ALA A 50 -2.59 -4.12 8.15
C ALA A 50 -1.56 -5.04 7.46
N GLU A 51 -1.84 -5.47 6.22
CA GLU A 51 -0.89 -6.23 5.39
C GLU A 51 0.37 -5.41 5.02
N CYS A 52 0.26 -4.08 4.97
CA CYS A 52 1.38 -3.17 4.72
C CYS A 52 2.08 -2.65 6.00
N SER A 53 1.75 -3.17 7.19
CA SER A 53 2.27 -2.65 8.47
C SER A 53 3.79 -2.79 8.61
N GLU A 54 4.37 -3.80 7.95
CA GLU A 54 5.80 -4.07 7.95
C GLU A 54 6.57 -3.26 6.88
N HIS A 55 5.88 -2.45 6.07
CA HIS A 55 6.50 -1.64 5.04
C HIS A 55 7.33 -0.50 5.66
N PRO A 56 8.56 -0.22 5.19
CA PRO A 56 9.41 0.84 5.75
C PRO A 56 8.69 2.20 5.82
N PHE A 57 7.99 2.58 4.75
CA PHE A 57 7.17 3.81 4.72
C PHE A 57 6.08 3.87 5.80
N MET A 58 5.48 2.72 6.15
CA MET A 58 4.47 2.66 7.21
C MET A 58 5.12 2.81 8.59
N LEU A 59 6.31 2.24 8.78
CA LEU A 59 7.08 2.37 10.02
C LEU A 59 7.65 3.78 10.22
N SER A 60 8.13 4.40 9.14
CA SER A 60 8.73 5.75 9.12
C SER A 60 7.65 6.83 9.21
N ASN A 61 6.55 6.69 8.47
CA ASN A 61 5.50 7.70 8.35
C ASN A 61 4.09 7.08 8.29
N PRO A 62 3.57 6.52 9.40
CA PRO A 62 2.25 5.87 9.41
C PRO A 62 1.10 6.82 9.05
N ASP A 63 1.19 8.09 9.45
CA ASP A 63 0.19 9.12 9.12
C ASP A 63 0.10 9.36 7.59
N ARG A 64 1.25 9.52 6.93
CA ARG A 64 1.29 9.67 5.46
C ARG A 64 0.89 8.39 4.74
N ALA A 65 1.28 7.23 5.24
CA ALA A 65 0.87 5.95 4.67
C ALA A 65 -0.65 5.79 4.69
N SER A 66 -1.30 6.20 5.79
CA SER A 66 -2.77 6.26 5.87
C SER A 66 -3.38 7.22 4.84
N GLN A 67 -2.80 8.41 4.66
CA GLN A 67 -3.23 9.37 3.63
C GLN A 67 -3.06 8.83 2.20
N VAL A 68 -1.95 8.12 1.92
CA VAL A 68 -1.70 7.47 0.63
C VAL A 68 -2.72 6.36 0.38
N ALA A 69 -3.03 5.54 1.39
CA ALA A 69 -4.07 4.52 1.30
C ALA A 69 -5.45 5.13 0.99
N ASP A 70 -5.83 6.21 1.68
CA ASP A 70 -7.08 6.94 1.40
C ASP A 70 -7.13 7.47 -0.05
N PHE A 71 -6.04 8.08 -0.50
CA PHE A 71 -5.92 8.57 -1.87
C PHE A 71 -6.02 7.44 -2.91
N ARG A 72 -5.35 6.30 -2.66
CA ARG A 72 -5.43 5.11 -3.53
C ARG A 72 -6.85 4.58 -3.64
N ILE A 73 -7.58 4.51 -2.52
CA ILE A 73 -8.98 4.07 -2.50
C ILE A 73 -9.86 5.02 -3.30
N ARG A 74 -9.70 6.33 -3.13
CA ARG A 74 -10.43 7.33 -3.92
C ARG A 74 -10.15 7.19 -5.43
N LEU A 75 -8.90 6.90 -5.82
CA LEU A 75 -8.54 6.66 -7.21
C LEU A 75 -9.17 5.39 -7.80
N LEU A 76 -9.47 4.39 -6.97
CA LEU A 76 -10.17 3.17 -7.39
C LEU A 76 -11.67 3.40 -7.65
N GLY A 77 -12.19 4.60 -7.34
CA GLY A 77 -13.58 4.99 -7.62
C GLY A 77 -14.62 4.22 -6.80
N LEU A 78 -14.22 3.70 -5.63
CA LEU A 78 -15.06 2.98 -4.69
C LEU A 78 -15.77 3.91 -3.70
#